data_AF-F3CDT1-F1
#
_entry.id   AF-F3CDT1-F1
#
_cell.length_a   1.000
_cell.length_b   1.000
_cell.length_c   1.000
_cell.angle_alpha   90.00
_cell.angle_beta   90.00
_cell.angle_gamma   90.00
#
_symmetry.space_group_name_H-M   'P 1'
#
loop_
_entity.id
_entity.type
_entity.pdbx_description
1 polymer ?
#
loop_
_entity_poly.entity_id
_entity_poly.type
_entity_poly.pdbx_seq_one_letter_code
_entity_poly.pdbx_strand_id
1 'polypeptide(L)'
;GTLQQISNSATQLAAAAEEMTAITEEGVQGIQRQNNEIDQAATAVNEMTSAVEEVARNAEHTARSSSNATSAAQAGLGLVKKTVSAINTMSTDVQKTAVLIGELADQSRDIGKVLDVIRGLAEQTNLLALNAAIEAARAGEAGRGFAVVADEVRALAHRTQQSTSEIERLVSNIQNGTDRAVSSMRGNTELASDTLSIAEGANDSLSVISTAVSEINDLNLVIA
;
A
#
# COMPACT_ATOMS: atom_id res chain seq x y z
N GLY A 1 19.33 80.53 -81.09
CA GLY A 1 18.27 80.17 -82.07
C GLY A 1 17.42 79.06 -81.50
N THR A 2 16.13 79.07 -81.76
CA THR A 2 15.14 78.06 -81.29
C THR A 2 15.58 76.61 -81.54
N LEU A 3 16.27 76.35 -82.64
CA LEU A 3 16.90 75.04 -82.95
C LEU A 3 17.90 74.56 -81.89
N GLN A 4 18.68 75.46 -81.30
CA GLN A 4 19.65 75.11 -80.24
C GLN A 4 18.94 74.70 -78.95
N GLN A 5 17.85 75.40 -78.59
CA GLN A 5 17.03 75.05 -77.42
C GLN A 5 16.32 73.71 -77.62
N ILE A 6 15.75 73.47 -78.81
CA ILE A 6 15.13 72.18 -79.16
C ILE A 6 16.15 71.05 -79.08
N SER A 7 17.37 71.25 -79.61
CA SER A 7 18.44 70.27 -79.51
C SER A 7 18.80 69.95 -78.05
N ASN A 8 18.99 70.97 -77.21
CA ASN A 8 19.33 70.77 -75.80
C ASN A 8 18.19 70.07 -75.03
N SER A 9 16.93 70.44 -75.29
CA SER A 9 15.77 69.77 -74.68
C SER A 9 15.64 68.32 -75.14
N ALA A 10 15.94 68.01 -76.40
CA ALA A 10 15.97 66.64 -76.89
C ALA A 10 17.08 65.81 -76.21
N THR A 11 18.26 66.39 -75.98
CA THR A 11 19.35 65.73 -75.25
C THR A 11 18.98 65.48 -73.79
N GLN A 12 18.34 66.44 -73.11
CA GLN A 12 17.84 66.25 -71.74
C GLN A 12 16.74 65.18 -71.67
N LEU A 13 15.82 65.16 -72.64
CA LEU A 13 14.78 64.14 -72.70
C LEU A 13 15.37 62.74 -72.93
N ALA A 14 16.38 62.61 -73.79
CA ALA A 14 17.08 61.35 -74.01
C ALA A 14 17.76 60.84 -72.73
N ALA A 15 18.47 61.72 -72.02
CA ALA A 15 19.10 61.38 -70.74
C ALA A 15 18.06 60.96 -69.67
N ALA A 16 16.96 61.70 -69.55
CA ALA A 16 15.88 61.35 -68.63
C ALA A 16 15.19 60.01 -69.00
N ALA A 17 15.10 59.68 -70.28
CA ALA A 17 14.56 58.40 -70.74
C ALA A 17 15.53 57.23 -70.43
N GLU A 18 16.84 57.43 -70.58
CA GLU A 18 17.86 56.45 -70.16
C GLU A 18 17.80 56.21 -68.64
N GLU A 19 17.72 57.28 -67.84
CA GLU A 19 17.60 57.20 -66.39
C GLU A 19 16.30 56.50 -65.96
N MET A 20 15.18 56.81 -66.62
CA MET A 20 13.90 56.12 -66.40
C MET A 20 13.98 54.64 -66.76
N THR A 21 14.70 54.28 -67.82
CA THR A 21 14.90 52.88 -68.22
C THR A 21 15.69 52.13 -67.15
N ALA A 22 16.77 52.72 -66.65
CA ALA A 22 17.57 52.14 -65.56
C ALA A 22 16.76 51.95 -64.27
N ILE A 23 15.97 52.96 -63.86
CA ILE A 23 15.10 52.87 -62.67
C ILE A 23 14.03 51.78 -62.87
N THR A 24 13.48 51.65 -64.08
CA THR A 24 12.48 50.62 -64.39
C THR A 24 13.09 49.22 -64.33
N GLU A 25 14.29 49.02 -64.86
CA GLU A 25 15.02 47.75 -64.76
C GLU A 25 15.32 47.38 -63.31
N GLU A 26 15.75 48.34 -62.49
CA GLU A 26 15.96 48.12 -61.05
C GLU A 26 14.66 47.78 -60.32
N GLY A 27 13.55 48.46 -60.69
CA GLY A 27 12.21 48.18 -60.19
C GLY A 27 11.73 46.77 -60.53
N VAL A 28 11.97 46.30 -61.76
CA VAL A 28 11.66 44.92 -62.18
C VAL A 28 12.45 43.92 -61.34
N GLN A 29 13.76 44.14 -61.14
CA GLN A 29 14.58 43.28 -60.27
C GLN A 29 14.11 43.31 -58.81
N GLY A 30 13.66 44.46 -58.32
CA GLY A 30 13.04 44.61 -57.00
C GLY A 30 11.77 43.79 -56.85
N ILE A 31 10.85 43.88 -57.81
CA ILE A 31 9.61 43.08 -57.85
C ILE A 31 9.92 41.58 -57.91
N GLN A 32 10.95 41.17 -58.64
CA GLN A 32 11.33 39.77 -58.73
C GLN A 32 11.88 39.23 -57.40
N ARG A 33 12.68 40.03 -56.68
CA ARG A 33 13.11 39.70 -55.31
C ARG A 33 11.92 39.63 -54.35
N GLN A 34 11.02 40.59 -54.40
CA GLN A 34 9.83 40.62 -53.54
C GLN A 34 8.90 39.42 -53.78
N ASN A 35 8.71 38.99 -55.04
CA ASN A 35 7.95 37.76 -55.32
C ASN A 35 8.60 36.54 -54.67
N ASN A 36 9.93 36.40 -54.75
CA ASN A 36 10.64 35.30 -54.11
C ASN A 36 10.49 35.33 -52.58
N GLU A 37 10.54 36.50 -51.96
CA GLU A 37 10.32 36.66 -50.52
C GLU A 37 8.87 36.29 -50.11
N ILE A 38 7.88 36.64 -50.94
CA ILE A 38 6.48 36.26 -50.72
C ILE A 38 6.29 34.74 -50.81
N ASP A 39 6.91 34.07 -51.79
CA ASP A 39 6.84 32.61 -51.92
C ASP A 39 7.47 31.89 -50.71
N GLN A 40 8.59 32.43 -50.20
CA GLN A 40 9.20 31.93 -48.96
C GLN A 40 8.30 32.16 -47.74
N ALA A 41 7.70 33.34 -47.61
CA ALA A 41 6.77 33.64 -46.53
C ALA A 41 5.53 32.73 -46.57
N ALA A 42 4.97 32.48 -47.77
CA ALA A 42 3.86 31.56 -47.95
C ALA A 42 4.22 30.13 -47.53
N THR A 43 5.42 29.68 -47.87
CA THR A 43 5.95 28.37 -47.44
C THR A 43 6.06 28.31 -45.91
N ALA A 44 6.65 29.33 -45.28
CA ALA A 44 6.79 29.41 -43.82
C ALA A 44 5.43 29.43 -43.10
N VAL A 45 4.42 30.11 -43.65
CA VAL A 45 3.06 30.09 -43.11
C VAL A 45 2.44 28.70 -43.19
N ASN A 46 2.66 27.97 -44.28
CA ASN A 46 2.16 26.60 -44.44
C ASN A 46 2.83 25.62 -43.45
N GLU A 47 4.14 25.75 -43.25
CA GLU A 47 4.89 25.00 -42.24
C GLU A 47 4.40 25.33 -40.82
N MET A 48 4.19 26.62 -40.52
CA MET A 48 3.68 27.07 -39.22
C MET A 48 2.27 26.53 -38.94
N THR A 49 1.40 26.52 -39.96
CA THR A 49 0.05 25.93 -39.86
C THR A 49 0.13 24.45 -39.50
N SER A 50 1.01 23.71 -40.17
CA SER A 50 1.23 22.28 -39.90
C SER A 50 1.72 22.04 -38.47
N ALA A 51 2.65 22.87 -37.98
CA ALA A 51 3.16 22.80 -36.61
C ALA A 51 2.07 23.11 -35.57
N VAL A 52 1.21 24.11 -35.83
CA VAL A 52 0.08 24.44 -34.94
C VAL A 52 -0.92 23.28 -34.87
N GLU A 53 -1.25 22.64 -35.99
CA GLU A 53 -2.11 21.45 -35.98
C GLU A 53 -1.50 20.29 -35.19
N GLU A 54 -0.18 20.11 -35.24
CA GLU A 54 0.52 19.09 -34.45
C GLU A 54 0.47 19.40 -32.96
N VAL A 55 0.68 20.65 -32.56
CA VAL A 55 0.53 21.11 -31.17
C VAL A 55 -0.89 20.85 -30.67
N ALA A 56 -1.92 21.16 -31.45
CA ALA A 56 -3.31 20.92 -31.08
C ALA A 56 -3.61 19.42 -30.88
N ARG A 57 -3.14 18.56 -31.79
CA ARG A 57 -3.28 17.09 -31.65
C ARG A 57 -2.59 16.56 -30.40
N ASN A 58 -1.40 17.07 -30.10
CA ASN A 58 -0.64 16.68 -28.90
C ASN A 58 -1.33 17.16 -27.60
N ALA A 59 -1.93 18.36 -27.61
CA ALA A 59 -2.71 18.87 -26.48
C ALA A 59 -3.95 17.99 -26.22
N GLU A 60 -4.70 17.62 -27.26
CA GLU A 60 -5.86 16.72 -27.13
C GLU A 60 -5.47 15.34 -26.58
N HIS A 61 -4.37 14.76 -27.09
CA HIS A 61 -3.84 13.50 -26.60
C HIS A 61 -3.43 13.60 -25.12
N THR A 62 -2.76 14.69 -24.73
CA THR A 62 -2.33 14.94 -23.34
C THR A 62 -3.52 15.13 -22.41
N ALA A 63 -4.56 15.84 -22.81
CA ALA A 63 -5.80 15.98 -22.04
C ALA A 63 -6.46 14.62 -21.79
N ARG A 64 -6.56 13.76 -22.82
CA ARG A 64 -7.12 12.41 -22.69
C ARG A 64 -6.30 11.53 -21.74
N SER A 65 -4.97 11.54 -21.84
CA SER A 65 -4.09 10.82 -20.92
C SER A 65 -4.19 11.35 -19.49
N SER A 66 -4.33 12.66 -19.31
CA SER A 66 -4.51 13.28 -17.99
C SER A 66 -5.84 12.86 -17.37
N SER A 67 -6.94 12.89 -18.11
CA SER A 67 -8.24 12.40 -17.64
C SER A 67 -8.20 10.93 -17.20
N ASN A 68 -7.51 10.08 -17.97
CA ASN A 68 -7.29 8.67 -17.61
C ASN A 68 -6.47 8.53 -16.30
N ALA A 69 -5.42 9.33 -16.15
CA ALA A 69 -4.59 9.34 -14.94
C ALA A 69 -5.37 9.81 -13.71
N THR A 70 -6.22 10.84 -13.82
CA THR A 70 -7.12 11.28 -12.75
C THR A 70 -8.08 10.17 -12.33
N SER A 71 -8.68 9.49 -13.30
CA SER A 71 -9.60 8.36 -13.04
C SER A 71 -8.88 7.21 -12.31
N ALA A 72 -7.65 6.89 -12.73
CA ALA A 72 -6.82 5.87 -12.09
C ALA A 72 -6.42 6.27 -10.65
N ALA A 73 -6.04 7.53 -10.43
CA ALA A 73 -5.72 8.04 -9.10
C ALA A 73 -6.92 7.99 -8.15
N GLN A 74 -8.12 8.36 -8.62
CA GLN A 74 -9.36 8.26 -7.85
C GLN A 74 -9.72 6.80 -7.51
N ALA A 75 -9.57 5.88 -8.47
CA ALA A 75 -9.76 4.45 -8.22
C ALA A 75 -8.75 3.93 -7.18
N GLY A 76 -7.49 4.36 -7.27
CA GLY A 76 -6.44 4.08 -6.29
C GLY A 76 -6.79 4.56 -4.88
N LEU A 77 -7.26 5.81 -4.74
CA LEU A 77 -7.73 6.37 -3.47
C LEU A 77 -8.88 5.52 -2.88
N GLY A 78 -9.79 5.04 -3.72
CA GLY A 78 -10.86 4.14 -3.32
C GLY A 78 -10.33 2.80 -2.77
N LEU A 79 -9.31 2.22 -3.41
CA LEU A 79 -8.66 0.99 -2.93
C LEU A 79 -7.93 1.23 -1.59
N VAL A 80 -7.18 2.32 -1.46
CA VAL A 80 -6.49 2.67 -0.22
C VAL A 80 -7.47 2.81 0.95
N LYS A 81 -8.61 3.49 0.75
CA LYS A 81 -9.67 3.59 1.77
C LYS A 81 -10.23 2.22 2.18
N LYS A 82 -10.43 1.30 1.23
CA LYS A 82 -10.85 -0.07 1.54
C LYS A 82 -9.78 -0.82 2.33
N THR A 83 -8.51 -0.66 1.99
CA THR A 83 -7.38 -1.25 2.72
C THR A 83 -7.33 -0.75 4.16
N VAL A 84 -7.46 0.56 4.39
CA VAL A 84 -7.53 1.16 5.74
C VAL A 84 -8.68 0.55 6.57
N SER A 85 -9.87 0.44 5.98
CA SER A 85 -11.04 -0.18 6.64
C SER A 85 -10.79 -1.66 7.00
N ALA A 86 -10.19 -2.42 6.08
CA ALA A 86 -9.85 -3.82 6.31
C ALA A 86 -8.82 -3.99 7.43
N ILE A 87 -7.80 -3.13 7.48
CA ILE A 87 -6.78 -3.14 8.54
C ILE A 87 -7.39 -2.82 9.91
N ASN A 88 -8.28 -1.82 9.99
CA ASN A 88 -8.97 -1.50 11.24
C ASN A 88 -9.84 -2.65 11.74
N THR A 89 -10.54 -3.32 10.83
CA THR A 89 -11.34 -4.52 11.15
C THR A 89 -10.44 -5.65 11.65
N MET A 90 -9.34 -5.91 10.95
CA MET A 90 -8.36 -6.92 11.34
C MET A 90 -7.75 -6.64 12.71
N SER A 91 -7.36 -5.38 13.00
CA SER A 91 -6.82 -4.97 14.30
C SER A 91 -7.83 -5.23 15.43
N THR A 92 -9.10 -4.91 15.20
CA THR A 92 -10.19 -5.18 16.14
C THR A 92 -10.35 -6.67 16.41
N ASP A 93 -10.29 -7.52 15.38
CA ASP A 93 -10.45 -8.96 15.52
C ASP A 93 -9.22 -9.62 16.17
N VAL A 94 -8.02 -9.11 15.93
CA VAL A 94 -6.80 -9.51 16.65
C VAL A 94 -6.93 -9.19 18.14
N GLN A 95 -7.44 -8.00 18.50
CA GLN A 95 -7.67 -7.65 19.90
C GLN A 95 -8.69 -8.57 20.58
N LYS A 96 -9.82 -8.87 19.92
CA LYS A 96 -10.82 -9.82 20.44
C LYS A 96 -10.20 -11.21 20.64
N THR A 97 -9.41 -11.67 19.69
CA THR A 97 -8.73 -12.98 19.78
C THR A 97 -7.73 -13.01 20.93
N ALA A 98 -7.02 -11.89 21.18
CA ALA A 98 -6.11 -11.77 22.30
C ALA A 98 -6.82 -11.90 23.66
N VAL A 99 -8.03 -11.33 23.78
CA VAL A 99 -8.88 -11.49 24.97
C VAL A 99 -9.27 -12.95 25.18
N LEU A 100 -9.79 -13.62 24.15
CA LEU A 100 -10.20 -15.04 24.25
C LEU A 100 -9.04 -15.97 24.62
N ILE A 101 -7.84 -15.72 24.08
CA ILE A 101 -6.65 -16.49 24.44
C ILE A 101 -6.19 -16.16 25.87
N GLY A 102 -6.35 -14.90 26.31
CA GLY A 102 -6.12 -14.52 27.71
C GLY A 102 -7.02 -15.28 28.67
N GLU A 103 -8.31 -15.37 28.36
CA GLU A 103 -9.28 -16.18 29.13
C GLU A 103 -8.88 -17.66 29.19
N LEU A 104 -8.43 -18.24 28.06
CA LEU A 104 -7.92 -19.61 28.02
C LEU A 104 -6.67 -19.80 28.89
N ALA A 105 -5.77 -18.81 28.92
CA ALA A 105 -4.58 -18.85 29.77
C ALA A 105 -4.96 -18.86 31.27
N ASP A 106 -5.94 -18.05 31.66
CA ASP A 106 -6.44 -18.00 33.03
C ASP A 106 -7.17 -19.31 33.42
N GLN A 107 -8.02 -19.85 32.54
CA GLN A 107 -8.65 -21.17 32.74
C GLN A 107 -7.59 -22.28 32.91
N SER A 108 -6.53 -22.25 32.11
CA SER A 108 -5.43 -23.22 32.21
C SER A 108 -4.67 -23.09 33.54
N ARG A 109 -4.53 -21.86 34.07
CA ARG A 109 -3.95 -21.63 35.41
C ARG A 109 -4.84 -22.21 36.51
N ASP A 110 -6.15 -22.08 36.39
CA ASP A 110 -7.08 -22.66 37.37
C ASP A 110 -7.09 -24.19 37.33
N ILE A 111 -6.97 -24.81 36.14
CA ILE A 111 -6.76 -26.26 36.04
C ILE A 111 -5.48 -26.68 36.76
N GLY A 112 -4.38 -25.91 36.63
CA GLY A 112 -3.14 -26.14 37.36
C GLY A 112 -3.35 -26.23 38.88
N LYS A 113 -4.08 -25.27 39.46
CA LYS A 113 -4.41 -25.27 40.89
C LYS A 113 -5.22 -26.51 41.30
N VAL A 114 -6.16 -26.96 40.46
CA VAL A 114 -6.94 -28.17 40.72
C VAL A 114 -6.05 -29.42 40.69
N LEU A 115 -5.10 -29.49 39.76
CA LEU A 115 -4.14 -30.60 39.69
C LEU A 115 -3.23 -30.67 40.92
N ASP A 116 -2.80 -29.53 41.46
CA ASP A 116 -2.04 -29.47 42.71
C ASP A 116 -2.82 -30.07 43.88
N VAL A 117 -4.12 -29.77 43.98
CA VAL A 117 -5.02 -30.37 44.99
C VAL A 117 -5.13 -31.88 44.79
N ILE A 118 -5.34 -32.35 43.56
CA ILE A 118 -5.47 -33.80 43.28
C ILE A 118 -4.16 -34.54 43.59
N ARG A 119 -3.01 -33.95 43.26
CA ARG A 119 -1.68 -34.50 43.61
C ARG A 119 -1.55 -34.63 45.13
N GLY A 120 -1.90 -33.59 45.88
CA GLY A 120 -1.91 -33.62 47.34
C GLY A 120 -2.85 -34.69 47.92
N LEU A 121 -4.05 -34.84 47.35
CA LEU A 121 -4.99 -35.90 47.76
C LEU A 121 -4.44 -37.30 47.46
N ALA A 122 -3.77 -37.49 46.33
CA ALA A 122 -3.17 -38.77 45.96
C ALA A 122 -1.98 -39.11 46.87
N GLU A 123 -1.13 -38.13 47.24
CA GLU A 123 -0.08 -38.31 48.25
C GLU A 123 -0.64 -38.69 49.61
N GLN A 124 -1.69 -37.98 50.06
CA GLN A 124 -2.35 -38.29 51.33
C GLN A 124 -2.99 -39.68 51.31
N THR A 125 -3.63 -40.06 50.21
CA THR A 125 -4.22 -41.39 50.02
C THR A 125 -3.15 -42.48 50.04
N ASN A 126 -2.00 -42.24 49.39
CA ASN A 126 -0.85 -43.14 49.42
C ASN A 126 -0.29 -43.32 50.84
N LEU A 127 -0.19 -42.24 51.63
CA LEU A 127 0.23 -42.29 53.03
C LEU A 127 -0.79 -43.04 53.91
N LEU A 128 -2.09 -42.80 53.72
CA LEU A 128 -3.16 -43.51 54.44
C LEU A 128 -3.14 -45.02 54.12
N ALA A 129 -2.98 -45.38 52.85
CA ALA A 129 -2.88 -46.76 52.40
C ALA A 129 -1.64 -47.46 52.98
N LEU A 130 -0.50 -46.76 53.04
CA LEU A 130 0.71 -47.27 53.67
C LEU A 130 0.51 -47.56 55.16
N ASN A 131 -0.12 -46.65 55.90
CA ASN A 131 -0.43 -46.87 57.32
C ASN A 131 -1.39 -48.05 57.52
N ALA A 132 -2.40 -48.20 56.65
CA ALA A 132 -3.32 -49.34 56.67
C ALA A 132 -2.60 -50.68 56.38
N ALA A 133 -1.68 -50.69 55.42
CA ALA A 133 -0.87 -51.88 55.10
C ALA A 133 0.02 -52.30 56.29
N ILE A 134 0.63 -51.32 56.99
CA ILE A 134 1.42 -51.56 58.20
C ILE A 134 0.55 -52.18 59.30
N GLU A 135 -0.63 -51.62 59.56
CA GLU A 135 -1.52 -52.12 60.62
C GLU A 135 -2.12 -53.49 60.26
N ALA A 136 -2.42 -53.74 58.98
CA ALA A 136 -2.83 -55.04 58.48
C ALA A 136 -1.75 -56.12 58.67
N ALA A 137 -0.47 -55.78 58.42
CA ALA A 137 0.65 -56.67 58.69
C ALA A 137 0.79 -56.98 60.19
N ARG A 138 0.50 -56.00 61.05
CA ARG A 138 0.54 -56.12 62.52
C ARG A 138 -0.55 -57.05 63.06
N ALA A 139 -1.71 -57.12 62.41
CA ALA A 139 -2.81 -58.01 62.75
C ALA A 139 -2.61 -59.48 62.29
N GLY A 140 -1.51 -59.79 61.58
CA GLY A 140 -1.19 -61.15 61.14
C GLY A 140 -2.23 -61.75 60.19
N GLU A 141 -2.63 -63.01 60.40
CA GLU A 141 -3.61 -63.71 59.54
C GLU A 141 -4.98 -63.02 59.49
N ALA A 142 -5.40 -62.32 60.56
CA ALA A 142 -6.67 -61.60 60.60
C ALA A 142 -6.68 -60.34 59.70
N GLY A 143 -5.50 -59.76 59.41
CA GLY A 143 -5.33 -58.55 58.61
C GLY A 143 -5.14 -58.81 57.11
N ARG A 144 -5.07 -60.07 56.68
CA ARG A 144 -4.64 -60.44 55.32
C ARG A 144 -5.53 -59.88 54.20
N GLY A 145 -6.84 -59.81 54.42
CA GLY A 145 -7.78 -59.17 53.49
C GLY A 145 -7.63 -57.64 53.43
N PHE A 146 -7.34 -57.00 54.57
CA PHE A 146 -7.09 -55.55 54.62
C PHE A 146 -5.77 -55.16 53.95
N ALA A 147 -4.73 -56.01 54.04
CA ALA A 147 -3.45 -55.78 53.37
C ALA A 147 -3.60 -55.70 51.84
N VAL A 148 -4.39 -56.61 51.24
CA VAL A 148 -4.65 -56.59 49.78
C VAL A 148 -5.37 -55.31 49.36
N VAL A 149 -6.37 -54.88 50.13
CA VAL A 149 -7.08 -53.62 49.85
C VAL A 149 -6.15 -52.41 49.99
N ALA A 150 -5.30 -52.39 51.02
CA ALA A 150 -4.34 -51.31 51.22
C ALA A 150 -3.34 -51.20 50.06
N ASP A 151 -2.82 -52.31 49.55
CA ASP A 151 -1.93 -52.33 48.39
C ASP A 151 -2.63 -51.86 47.10
N GLU A 152 -3.90 -52.24 46.88
CA GLU A 152 -4.68 -51.79 45.72
C GLU A 152 -4.95 -50.27 45.79
N VAL A 153 -5.31 -49.74 46.96
CA VAL A 153 -5.48 -48.29 47.17
C VAL A 153 -4.16 -47.55 46.94
N ARG A 154 -3.03 -48.12 47.36
CA ARG A 154 -1.70 -47.54 47.12
C ARG A 154 -1.36 -47.50 45.64
N ALA A 155 -1.63 -48.58 44.92
CA ALA A 155 -1.44 -48.65 43.47
C ALA A 155 -2.32 -47.63 42.72
N LEU A 156 -3.57 -47.46 43.16
CA LEU A 156 -4.48 -46.47 42.59
C LEU A 156 -4.00 -45.04 42.85
N ALA A 157 -3.56 -44.72 44.08
CA ALA A 157 -2.99 -43.43 44.41
C ALA A 157 -1.75 -43.10 43.57
N HIS A 158 -0.88 -44.08 43.34
CA HIS A 158 0.29 -43.91 42.47
C HIS A 158 -0.11 -43.64 41.00
N ARG A 159 -1.08 -44.38 40.47
CA ARG A 159 -1.62 -44.13 39.12
C ARG A 159 -2.24 -42.73 39.01
N THR A 160 -2.96 -42.27 40.03
CA THR A 160 -3.51 -40.90 40.07
C THR A 160 -2.40 -39.84 40.03
N GLN A 161 -1.29 -40.04 40.75
CA GLN A 161 -0.13 -39.13 40.70
C GLN A 161 0.51 -39.09 39.30
N GLN A 162 0.66 -40.25 38.65
CA GLN A 162 1.22 -40.32 37.30
C GLN A 162 0.32 -39.58 36.29
N SER A 163 -0.99 -39.85 36.32
CA SER A 163 -1.93 -39.17 35.42
C SER A 163 -2.01 -37.67 35.67
N THR A 164 -2.01 -37.21 36.94
CA THR A 164 -1.99 -35.77 37.25
C THR A 164 -0.72 -35.10 36.74
N SER A 165 0.45 -35.75 36.85
CA SER A 165 1.70 -35.23 36.29
C SER A 165 1.66 -35.13 34.77
N GLU A 166 1.01 -36.07 34.07
CA GLU A 166 0.85 -36.01 32.62
C GLU A 166 -0.06 -34.85 32.20
N ILE A 167 -1.19 -34.66 32.91
CA ILE A 167 -2.11 -33.55 32.64
C ILE A 167 -1.43 -32.21 32.95
N GLU A 168 -0.64 -32.09 34.01
CA GLU A 168 0.12 -30.88 34.33
C GLU A 168 1.07 -30.48 33.19
N ARG A 169 1.75 -31.46 32.57
CA ARG A 169 2.58 -31.22 31.39
C ARG A 169 1.76 -30.69 30.20
N LEU A 170 0.56 -31.23 29.98
CA LEU A 170 -0.34 -30.74 28.93
C LEU A 170 -0.81 -29.30 29.22
N VAL A 171 -1.18 -28.99 30.45
CA VAL A 171 -1.58 -27.65 30.88
C VAL A 171 -0.44 -26.65 30.73
N SER A 172 0.79 -27.03 31.10
CA SER A 172 1.98 -26.19 30.89
C SER A 172 2.23 -25.89 29.41
N ASN A 173 2.04 -26.87 28.53
CA ASN A 173 2.13 -26.66 27.08
C ASN A 173 1.05 -25.72 26.57
N ILE A 174 -0.18 -25.82 27.08
CA ILE A 174 -1.27 -24.90 26.73
C ILE A 174 -0.91 -23.48 27.16
N GLN A 175 -0.46 -23.27 28.39
CA GLN A 175 -0.03 -21.97 28.90
C GLN A 175 1.08 -21.34 28.04
N ASN A 176 2.10 -22.13 27.68
CA ASN A 176 3.16 -21.66 26.79
C ASN A 176 2.61 -21.30 25.39
N GLY A 177 1.70 -22.10 24.87
CA GLY A 177 1.01 -21.85 23.60
C GLY A 177 0.20 -20.57 23.61
N THR A 178 -0.56 -20.32 24.68
CA THR A 178 -1.36 -19.10 24.84
C THR A 178 -0.48 -17.86 24.96
N ASP A 179 0.62 -17.93 25.72
CA ASP A 179 1.56 -16.80 25.87
C ASP A 179 2.19 -16.41 24.52
N ARG A 180 2.62 -17.42 23.74
CA ARG A 180 3.15 -17.20 22.38
C ARG A 180 2.10 -16.61 21.44
N ALA A 181 0.86 -17.06 21.52
CA ALA A 181 -0.23 -16.54 20.72
C ALA A 181 -0.52 -15.06 21.07
N VAL A 182 -0.57 -14.69 22.35
CA VAL A 182 -0.73 -13.29 22.79
C VAL A 182 0.43 -12.42 22.30
N SER A 183 1.67 -12.89 22.41
CA SER A 183 2.84 -12.15 21.91
C SER A 183 2.78 -11.92 20.40
N SER A 184 2.37 -12.94 19.63
CA SER A 184 2.20 -12.83 18.17
C SER A 184 1.10 -11.83 17.81
N MET A 185 -0.02 -11.85 18.54
CA MET A 185 -1.12 -10.90 18.34
C MET A 185 -0.72 -9.45 18.64
N ARG A 186 0.13 -9.20 19.64
CA ARG A 186 0.71 -7.87 19.87
C ARG A 186 1.56 -7.40 18.69
N GLY A 187 2.45 -8.25 18.18
CA GLY A 187 3.24 -7.94 16.98
C GLY A 187 2.37 -7.66 15.75
N ASN A 188 1.29 -8.42 15.56
CA ASN A 188 0.33 -8.15 14.48
C ASN A 188 -0.39 -6.80 14.63
N THR A 189 -0.64 -6.36 15.87
CA THR A 189 -1.25 -5.05 16.15
C THR A 189 -0.30 -3.90 15.79
N GLU A 190 0.99 -4.04 16.11
CA GLU A 190 2.02 -3.09 15.68
C GLU A 190 2.14 -3.04 14.16
N LEU A 191 2.21 -4.20 13.50
CA LEU A 191 2.27 -4.28 12.03
C LEU A 191 1.04 -3.65 11.36
N ALA A 192 -0.15 -3.82 11.93
CA ALA A 192 -1.36 -3.18 11.45
C ALA A 192 -1.28 -1.66 11.56
N SER A 193 -0.71 -1.13 12.65
CA SER A 193 -0.47 0.31 12.84
C SER A 193 0.51 0.87 11.80
N ASP A 194 1.62 0.18 11.56
CA ASP A 194 2.60 0.60 10.55
C ASP A 194 2.00 0.58 9.14
N THR A 195 1.22 -0.46 8.83
CA THR A 195 0.55 -0.58 7.53
C THR A 195 -0.49 0.53 7.34
N LEU A 196 -1.17 0.96 8.41
CA LEU A 196 -2.10 2.09 8.37
C LEU A 196 -1.36 3.39 8.01
N SER A 197 -0.22 3.66 8.63
CA SER A 197 0.60 4.84 8.33
C SER A 197 1.09 4.85 6.88
N ILE A 198 1.52 3.69 6.34
CA ILE A 198 1.90 3.56 4.93
C ILE A 198 0.71 3.84 4.01
N ALA A 199 -0.48 3.33 4.35
CA ALA A 199 -1.69 3.55 3.57
C ALA A 199 -2.10 5.03 3.54
N GLU A 200 -1.95 5.75 4.66
CA GLU A 200 -2.15 7.21 4.73
C GLU A 200 -1.15 7.96 3.83
N GLY A 201 0.13 7.61 3.86
CA GLY A 201 1.12 8.19 2.95
C GLY A 201 0.83 7.93 1.47
N ALA A 202 0.28 6.76 1.14
CA ALA A 202 -0.18 6.45 -0.22
C ALA A 202 -1.41 7.29 -0.61
N ASN A 203 -2.35 7.52 0.31
CA ASN A 203 -3.49 8.40 0.09
C ASN A 203 -3.05 9.84 -0.24
N ASP A 204 -2.11 10.38 0.53
CA ASP A 204 -1.59 11.73 0.30
C ASP A 204 -0.88 11.85 -1.05
N SER A 205 -0.04 10.86 -1.38
CA SER A 205 0.65 10.81 -2.67
C SER A 205 -0.31 10.77 -3.85
N LEU A 206 -1.37 9.95 -3.77
CA LEU A 206 -2.41 9.86 -4.81
C LEU A 206 -3.23 11.15 -4.90
N SER A 207 -3.47 11.84 -3.79
CA SER A 207 -4.12 13.15 -3.78
C SER A 207 -3.28 14.20 -4.51
N VAL A 208 -1.97 14.26 -4.24
CA VAL A 208 -1.04 15.16 -4.93
C VAL A 208 -1.01 14.88 -6.44
N ILE A 209 -0.94 13.60 -6.82
CA ILE A 209 -1.00 13.19 -8.24
C ILE A 209 -2.31 13.66 -8.88
N SER A 210 -3.45 13.44 -8.21
CA SER A 210 -4.75 13.85 -8.74
C SER A 210 -4.84 15.36 -8.95
N THR A 211 -4.29 16.17 -8.05
CA THR A 211 -4.25 17.64 -8.20
C THR A 211 -3.35 18.05 -9.36
N ALA A 212 -2.12 17.55 -9.42
CA ALA A 212 -1.17 17.88 -10.48
C ALA A 212 -1.69 17.51 -11.88
N VAL A 213 -2.36 16.36 -12.00
CA VAL A 213 -2.95 15.93 -13.28
C VAL A 213 -4.16 16.80 -13.66
N SER A 214 -4.95 17.26 -12.69
CA SER A 214 -6.03 18.21 -12.95
C SER A 214 -5.49 19.53 -13.51
N GLU A 215 -4.41 20.06 -12.95
CA GLU A 215 -3.76 21.28 -13.45
C GLU A 215 -3.25 21.12 -14.90
N ILE A 216 -2.66 19.97 -15.24
CA ILE A 216 -2.24 19.65 -16.61
C ILE A 216 -3.45 19.61 -17.56
N ASN A 217 -4.56 19.02 -17.12
CA ASN A 217 -5.77 18.97 -17.94
C ASN A 217 -6.32 20.38 -18.21
N ASP A 218 -6.34 21.25 -17.20
CA ASP A 218 -6.80 22.64 -17.32
C ASP A 218 -5.91 23.45 -18.27
N LEU A 219 -4.58 23.25 -18.22
CA LEU A 219 -3.65 23.89 -19.14
C LEU A 219 -3.85 23.45 -20.59
N ASN A 220 -4.15 22.16 -20.84
CA ASN A 220 -4.41 21.67 -22.19
C ASN A 220 -5.71 22.23 -22.80
N LEU A 221 -6.73 22.51 -21.97
CA LEU A 221 -7.98 23.15 -22.41
C LEU A 221 -7.80 24.60 -22.88
N VAL A 222 -6.69 25.26 -22.54
CA VAL A 222 -6.37 26.62 -23.01
C VAL A 222 -5.65 26.59 -24.37
N ILE A 223 -4.99 25.48 -24.70
CA ILE A 223 -4.20 25.30 -25.93
C ILE A 223 -5.06 24.72 -27.07
N ALA A 224 -6.03 23.86 -26.74
CA ALA A 224 -6.98 23.25 -27.67
C ALA A 224 -8.10 24.21 -28.09
#